data_AF-A0A2U1INV7-F1
#
_entry.id   AF-A0A2U1INV7-F1
#
_cell.length_a   1.000
_cell.length_b   1.000
_cell.length_c   1.000
_cell.angle_alpha   90.00
_cell.angle_beta   90.00
_cell.angle_gamma   90.00
#
_symmetry.space_group_name_H-M   'P 1'
#
loop_
_entity.id
_entity.type
_entity.pdbx_description
1 polymer ?
#
loop_
_entity_poly.entity_id
_entity_poly.type
_entity_poly.pdbx_seq_one_letter_code
_entity_poly.pdbx_strand_id
1 'polypeptide(L)'
;MSNGIFSVNFKANTGAFGSGLVVVKDGKANGGDPHYLYQGDVPVQSGAFKSQFKISKWLDGNTNVVRIDSYTLNAAGTVNYEAGTIELKGSVVGAPHLTMEIMGIKISDTV
;
A
#
# COMPACT_ATOMS: atom_id res chain seq x y z
N MET A 1 -2.16 -10.50 -16.05
CA MET A 1 -3.30 -10.72 -15.12
C MET A 1 -3.12 -9.80 -13.93
N SER A 2 -4.09 -8.94 -13.61
CA SER A 2 -4.01 -7.95 -12.52
C SER A 2 -3.98 -8.53 -11.11
N ASN A 3 -4.19 -9.83 -10.99
CA ASN A 3 -4.41 -10.49 -9.71
C ASN A 3 -3.09 -11.03 -9.16
N GLY A 4 -2.89 -10.91 -7.84
CA GLY A 4 -1.69 -11.39 -7.18
C GLY A 4 -1.61 -11.04 -5.70
N ILE A 5 -0.78 -11.79 -4.99
CA ILE A 5 -0.37 -11.51 -3.61
C ILE A 5 1.01 -10.87 -3.69
N PHE A 6 1.18 -9.71 -3.09
CA PHE A 6 2.39 -8.91 -3.10
C PHE A 6 2.96 -8.80 -1.69
N SER A 7 4.26 -9.04 -1.55
CA SER A 7 5.03 -8.55 -0.41
C SER A 7 5.32 -7.08 -0.63
N VAL A 8 5.02 -6.25 0.37
CA VAL A 8 5.24 -4.80 0.30
C VAL A 8 6.21 -4.35 1.38
N ASN A 9 7.11 -3.44 1.02
CA ASN A 9 7.94 -2.68 1.94
C ASN A 9 7.59 -1.21 1.81
N PHE A 10 7.59 -0.48 2.92
CA PHE A 10 7.29 0.93 2.92
C PHE A 10 8.17 1.70 3.90
N LYS A 11 8.46 2.95 3.54
CA LYS A 11 9.28 3.86 4.33
C LYS A 11 8.62 5.23 4.37
N ALA A 12 8.41 5.75 5.57
CA ALA A 12 7.90 7.09 5.78
C ALA A 12 9.06 8.11 5.87
N ASN A 13 8.77 9.37 5.56
CA ASN A 13 9.74 10.46 5.73
C ASN A 13 10.06 10.79 7.20
N THR A 14 9.34 10.19 8.15
CA THR A 14 9.64 10.19 9.59
C THR A 14 10.87 9.33 9.94
N GLY A 15 11.40 8.57 8.98
CA GLY A 15 12.48 7.59 9.19
C GLY A 15 11.98 6.19 9.56
N ALA A 16 10.70 6.04 9.90
CA ALA A 16 10.09 4.75 10.18
C ALA A 16 9.87 3.93 8.89
N PHE A 17 9.90 2.61 9.02
CA PHE A 17 9.71 1.67 7.94
C PHE A 17 8.93 0.44 8.41
N GLY A 18 8.40 -0.32 7.47
CA GLY A 18 7.69 -1.56 7.74
C GLY A 18 7.49 -2.39 6.49
N SER A 19 6.88 -3.55 6.69
CA SER A 19 6.54 -4.47 5.61
C SER A 19 5.21 -5.17 5.91
N GLY A 20 4.59 -5.70 4.86
CA GLY A 20 3.30 -6.36 4.95
C GLY A 20 2.97 -7.15 3.69
N LEU A 21 1.72 -7.59 3.59
CA LEU A 21 1.17 -8.28 2.43
C LEU A 21 -0.02 -7.52 1.86
N VAL A 22 -0.14 -7.50 0.54
CA VAL A 22 -1.29 -6.95 -0.18
C VAL A 22 -1.78 -7.96 -1.19
N VAL A 23 -3.07 -8.29 -1.12
CA VAL A 23 -3.79 -9.04 -2.12
C VAL A 23 -4.44 -8.07 -3.09
N VAL A 24 -4.06 -8.16 -4.36
CA VAL A 24 -4.74 -7.47 -5.45
C VAL A 24 -5.63 -8.46 -6.17
N LYS A 25 -6.93 -8.18 -6.22
CA LYS A 25 -7.91 -8.97 -6.96
C LYS A 25 -9.03 -8.07 -7.47
N ASP A 26 -9.36 -8.20 -8.75
CA ASP A 26 -10.50 -7.54 -9.39
C ASP A 26 -10.55 -6.01 -9.17
N GLY A 27 -9.39 -5.37 -9.32
CA GLY A 27 -9.23 -3.92 -9.17
C GLY A 27 -9.25 -3.42 -7.72
N LYS A 28 -9.21 -4.33 -6.74
CA LYS A 28 -9.16 -4.00 -5.31
C LYS A 28 -7.85 -4.47 -4.70
N ALA A 29 -7.28 -3.65 -3.83
CA ALA A 29 -6.18 -4.01 -2.96
C ALA A 29 -6.71 -4.19 -1.53
N ASN A 30 -6.42 -5.33 -0.91
CA ASN A 30 -6.67 -5.61 0.50
C ASN A 30 -5.41 -6.19 1.11
N GLY A 31 -4.89 -5.57 2.17
CA GLY A 31 -3.66 -6.00 2.79
C GLY A 31 -3.53 -5.55 4.23
N GLY A 32 -2.35 -5.81 4.78
CA GLY A 32 -2.01 -5.37 6.12
C GLY A 32 -0.61 -5.79 6.55
N ASP A 33 -0.30 -5.36 7.75
CA ASP A 33 0.84 -5.80 8.57
C ASP A 33 0.29 -6.33 9.92
N PRO A 34 1.15 -6.73 10.88
CA PRO A 34 0.68 -7.25 12.16
C PRO A 34 -0.26 -6.33 12.97
N HIS A 35 -0.41 -5.04 12.62
CA HIS A 35 -1.23 -4.08 13.38
C HIS A 35 -2.15 -3.18 12.54
N TYR A 36 -1.91 -3.05 11.23
CA TYR A 36 -2.67 -2.16 10.34
C TYR A 36 -3.21 -2.91 9.12
N LEU A 37 -4.40 -2.49 8.68
CA LEU A 37 -5.03 -2.90 7.41
C LEU A 37 -4.88 -1.79 6.38
N TYR A 38 -4.75 -2.19 5.11
CA TYR A 38 -4.67 -1.28 3.96
C TYR A 38 -5.68 -1.70 2.90
N GLN A 39 -6.51 -0.76 2.45
CA GLN A 39 -7.54 -1.04 1.46
C GLN A 39 -7.66 0.10 0.45
N GLY A 40 -7.87 -0.23 -0.82
CA GLY A 40 -8.06 0.79 -1.85
C GLY A 40 -8.29 0.20 -3.23
N ASP A 41 -8.44 1.09 -4.20
CA ASP A 41 -8.61 0.73 -5.61
C ASP A 41 -7.25 0.70 -6.32
N VAL A 42 -7.11 -0.25 -7.25
CA VAL A 42 -5.93 -0.38 -8.12
C VAL A 42 -6.40 -0.68 -9.55
N PRO A 43 -5.65 -0.27 -10.58
CA PRO A 43 -6.07 -0.51 -11.95
C PRO A 43 -6.05 -2.01 -12.27
N VAL A 44 -6.93 -2.47 -13.16
CA VAL A 44 -6.94 -3.87 -13.63
C VAL A 44 -5.91 -4.13 -14.74
N GLN A 45 -5.12 -3.12 -15.08
CA GLN A 45 -4.09 -3.17 -16.13
C GLN A 45 -2.83 -2.48 -15.61
N SER A 46 -1.69 -2.90 -16.12
CA SER A 46 -0.41 -2.27 -15.81
C SER A 46 -0.36 -0.83 -16.31
N GLY A 47 0.39 0.00 -15.62
CA GLY A 47 0.59 1.40 -15.98
C GLY A 47 0.64 2.33 -14.77
N ALA A 48 0.75 3.62 -15.07
CA ALA A 48 0.70 4.66 -14.07
C ALA A 48 -0.73 4.82 -13.52
N PHE A 49 -0.85 5.02 -12.21
CA PHE A 49 -2.14 5.27 -11.57
C PHE A 49 -2.01 6.18 -10.36
N LYS A 50 -3.17 6.72 -9.97
CA LYS A 50 -3.37 7.43 -8.70
C LYS A 50 -4.53 6.80 -7.98
N SER A 51 -4.44 6.67 -6.67
CA SER A 51 -5.50 6.10 -5.85
C SER A 51 -5.43 6.60 -4.42
N GLN A 52 -6.53 6.40 -3.70
CA GLN A 52 -6.60 6.62 -2.27
C GLN A 52 -6.67 5.28 -1.55
N PHE A 53 -5.81 5.12 -0.55
CA PHE A 53 -5.77 3.94 0.29
C PHE A 53 -6.20 4.32 1.70
N LYS A 54 -7.13 3.57 2.27
CA LYS A 54 -7.50 3.65 3.68
C LYS A 54 -6.54 2.78 4.48
N ILE A 55 -5.87 3.39 5.45
CA ILE A 55 -5.04 2.71 6.44
C ILE A 55 -5.79 2.77 7.77
N SER A 56 -5.94 1.64 8.44
CA SER A 56 -6.60 1.58 9.76
C SER A 56 -5.94 0.56 10.68
N LYS A 57 -5.68 0.95 11.92
CA LYS A 57 -5.25 0.05 12.98
C LYS A 57 -6.32 -1.01 13.26
N TRP A 58 -5.92 -2.28 13.36
CA TRP A 58 -6.77 -3.39 13.78
C TRP A 58 -6.31 -4.04 15.09
N LEU A 59 -5.03 -3.85 15.45
CA LEU A 59 -4.45 -4.34 16.70
C LEU A 59 -3.60 -3.24 17.35
N ASP A 60 -3.75 -3.07 18.65
CA ASP A 60 -2.91 -2.17 19.45
C ASP A 60 -1.52 -2.77 19.73
N GLY A 61 -0.57 -1.93 20.15
CA GLY A 61 0.78 -2.35 20.52
C GLY A 61 1.88 -1.97 19.51
N ASN A 62 1.53 -1.27 18.42
CA ASN A 62 2.50 -0.74 17.47
C ASN A 62 2.19 0.70 17.04
N THR A 63 3.24 1.47 16.75
CA THR A 63 3.14 2.85 16.27
C THR A 63 3.14 2.86 14.74
N ASN A 64 2.17 3.54 14.13
CA ASN A 64 2.12 3.69 12.68
C ASN A 64 3.38 4.44 12.18
N VAL A 65 3.87 4.12 10.98
CA VAL A 65 5.05 4.77 10.38
C VAL A 65 4.88 6.29 10.19
N VAL A 66 3.65 6.79 10.04
CA VAL A 66 3.34 8.23 10.02
C VAL A 66 2.76 8.75 11.34
N ARG A 67 2.75 7.93 12.40
CA ARG A 67 2.26 8.26 13.76
C ARG A 67 0.77 8.61 13.83
N ILE A 68 -0.01 8.23 12.82
CA ILE A 68 -1.47 8.36 12.77
C ILE A 68 -2.07 6.98 12.61
N ASP A 69 -3.01 6.62 13.49
CA ASP A 69 -3.54 5.26 13.55
C ASP A 69 -4.53 4.92 12.45
N SER A 70 -5.19 5.93 11.87
CA SER A 70 -6.12 5.77 10.77
C SER A 70 -6.09 7.00 9.88
N TYR A 71 -5.87 6.80 8.59
CA TYR A 71 -5.77 7.89 7.63
C TYR A 71 -6.05 7.40 6.21
N THR A 72 -6.28 8.36 5.32
CA THR A 72 -6.28 8.12 3.88
C THR A 72 -4.95 8.58 3.31
N LEU A 73 -4.29 7.69 2.57
CA LEU A 73 -3.09 7.98 1.80
C LEU A 73 -3.48 8.28 0.36
N ASN A 74 -3.16 9.47 -0.12
CA ASN A 74 -3.24 9.80 -1.54
C ASN A 74 -1.93 9.39 -2.21
N ALA A 75 -1.96 8.39 -3.08
CA ALA A 75 -0.75 7.79 -3.66
C ALA A 75 -0.78 7.79 -5.19
N ALA A 76 0.41 7.89 -5.77
CA ALA A 76 0.64 7.84 -7.21
C ALA A 76 1.88 7.01 -7.52
N GLY A 77 1.89 6.35 -8.67
CA GLY A 77 3.03 5.58 -9.14
C GLY A 77 2.62 4.61 -10.23
N THR A 78 3.22 3.43 -10.25
CA THR A 78 3.10 2.47 -11.34
C THR A 78 2.85 1.06 -10.80
N VAL A 79 2.00 0.30 -11.47
CA VAL A 79 1.92 -1.15 -11.31
C VAL A 79 2.31 -1.83 -12.61
N ASN A 80 3.11 -2.88 -12.51
CA ASN A 80 3.48 -3.74 -13.61
C ASN A 80 3.15 -5.18 -13.24
N TYR A 81 1.97 -5.64 -13.64
CA TYR A 81 1.48 -6.99 -13.33
C TYR A 81 2.25 -8.08 -14.07
N GLU A 82 2.82 -7.77 -15.23
CA GLU A 82 3.66 -8.70 -16.00
C GLU A 82 5.00 -8.94 -15.31
N ALA A 83 5.63 -7.88 -14.77
CA ALA A 83 6.86 -7.97 -13.99
C ALA A 83 6.62 -8.30 -12.51
N GLY A 84 5.36 -8.24 -12.05
CA GLY A 84 5.00 -8.46 -10.66
C GLY A 84 5.48 -7.37 -9.72
N THR A 85 5.49 -6.10 -10.14
CA THR A 85 5.97 -4.97 -9.30
C THR A 85 4.91 -3.90 -9.09
N ILE A 86 4.96 -3.24 -7.94
CA ILE A 86 4.17 -2.05 -7.60
C ILE A 86 5.12 -1.03 -6.98
N GLU A 87 5.10 0.21 -7.44
CA GLU A 87 5.87 1.31 -6.87
C GLU A 87 4.95 2.51 -6.66
N LEU A 88 4.86 3.01 -5.43
CA LEU A 88 4.01 4.14 -5.09
C LEU A 88 4.74 5.14 -4.20
N LYS A 89 4.40 6.41 -4.38
CA LYS A 89 4.67 7.47 -3.42
C LYS A 89 3.36 8.11 -3.01
N GLY A 90 3.18 8.35 -1.72
CA GLY A 90 1.95 8.91 -1.20
C GLY A 90 2.15 9.91 -0.09
N SER A 91 1.10 10.69 0.16
CA SER A 91 1.01 11.63 1.28
C SER A 91 -0.32 11.49 2.01
N VAL A 92 -0.31 11.78 3.30
CA VAL A 92 -1.50 11.69 4.14
C VAL A 92 -2.47 12.82 3.81
N VAL A 93 -3.72 12.50 3.53
CA VAL A 93 -4.79 13.49 3.34
C VAL A 93 -4.98 14.30 4.63
N GLY A 94 -4.92 15.63 4.53
CA GLY A 94 -4.96 16.53 5.69
C GLY A 94 -3.61 16.75 6.40
N ALA A 95 -2.58 15.95 6.10
CA ALA A 95 -1.22 16.13 6.62
C ALA A 95 -0.17 15.83 5.52
N PRO A 96 -0.13 16.62 4.43
CA PRO A 96 0.65 16.30 3.23
C PRO A 96 2.17 16.31 3.43
N HIS A 97 2.65 16.85 4.54
CA HIS A 97 4.05 16.78 4.95
C HIS A 97 4.46 15.38 5.44
N LEU A 98 3.49 14.50 5.76
CA LEU A 98 3.73 13.10 6.07
C LEU A 98 3.63 12.31 4.78
N THR A 99 4.76 11.76 4.34
CA THR A 99 4.88 11.06 3.07
C THR A 99 5.46 9.67 3.26
N MET A 100 5.20 8.79 2.31
CA MET A 100 5.78 7.45 2.29
C MET A 100 6.04 6.96 0.86
N GLU A 101 7.05 6.13 0.74
CA GLU A 101 7.38 5.35 -0.46
C GLU A 101 7.05 3.88 -0.20
N ILE A 102 6.50 3.21 -1.20
CA ILE A 102 6.02 1.83 -1.12
C ILE A 102 6.56 1.08 -2.34
N MET A 103 7.14 -0.10 -2.10
CA MET A 103 7.54 -1.03 -3.14
C MET A 103 6.92 -2.40 -2.87
N GLY A 104 6.27 -2.97 -3.87
CA GLY A 104 5.63 -4.28 -3.83
C GLY A 104 6.22 -5.23 -4.85
N ILE A 105 6.45 -6.48 -4.46
CA ILE A 105 6.88 -7.58 -5.32
C ILE A 105 5.86 -8.71 -5.21
N LYS A 106 5.37 -9.19 -6.34
CA LYS A 106 4.43 -10.31 -6.42
C LYS A 106 5.12 -11.60 -5.95
N ILE A 107 4.48 -12.31 -5.05
CA ILE A 107 4.98 -13.57 -4.47
C ILE A 107 4.06 -14.76 -4.79
N SER A 108 2.82 -14.51 -5.20
CA SER A 108 1.88 -15.56 -5.63
C SER A 108 0.74 -14.99 -6.47
N ASP A 109 0.01 -15.87 -7.15
CA ASP A 109 -1.29 -15.55 -7.73
C ASP A 109 -2.39 -15.63 -6.66
N THR A 110 -3.51 -14.95 -6.89
CA THR A 110 -4.71 -15.16 -6.08
C THR A 110 -5.59 -16.22 -6.73
N VAL A 111 -6.22 -17.06 -5.91
CA VAL A 111 -7.29 -17.98 -6.34
C VAL A 111 -8.66 -17.31 -6.36
#